data_AF-A0A7W7P4Z6-F1
#
_entry.id   AF-A0A7W7P4Z6-F1
#
_cell.length_a   1.000
_cell.length_b   1.000
_cell.length_c   1.000
_cell.angle_alpha   90.00
_cell.angle_beta   90.00
_cell.angle_gamma   90.00
#
_symmetry.space_group_name_H-M   'P 1'
#
loop_
_entity.id
_entity.type
_entity.pdbx_description
1 polymer ?
#
loop_
_entity_poly.entity_id
_entity_poly.type
_entity_poly.pdbx_seq_one_letter_code
_entity_poly.pdbx_strand_id
1 'polypeptide(L)'
;MRPSTVESLKKSLCELQQVLIDGGPFADRAEEAIDRTQAKLFLLEFLVGQLEVGLTLKHCMRDAWGIILPDASQPGRFRWQAFQRDGFTGRNTFDSMEECLGDLVDDGYGAPDPGALDRVADTVEWRRGMEIVGLIQSCNAGLLSFENAMQQREEIYARYQAAAKAA
;
A
#
# COMPACT_ATOMS: atom_id res chain seq x y z
N MET A 1 7.95 -4.17 11.48
CA MET A 1 9.24 -3.56 11.07
C MET A 1 9.03 -2.05 11.10
N ARG A 2 10.04 -1.23 11.42
CA ARG A 2 9.88 0.24 11.35
C ARG A 2 9.96 0.65 9.86
N PRO A 3 9.04 1.49 9.35
CA PRO A 3 9.10 1.97 7.98
C PRO A 3 10.43 2.65 7.66
N SER A 4 10.88 2.53 6.42
CA SER A 4 12.08 3.23 5.96
C SER A 4 11.84 4.74 5.85
N THR A 5 12.70 5.54 6.47
CA THR A 5 12.75 6.99 6.30
C THR A 5 14.02 7.41 5.54
N VAL A 6 14.05 8.64 5.02
CA VAL A 6 15.25 9.19 4.37
C VAL A 6 16.45 9.10 5.32
N GLU A 7 16.26 9.49 6.58
CA GLU A 7 17.29 9.42 7.62
C GLU A 7 17.74 7.98 7.89
N SER A 8 16.80 7.04 8.02
CA SER A 8 17.16 5.65 8.32
C SER A 8 17.93 5.02 7.16
N LEU A 9 17.55 5.30 5.91
CA LEU A 9 18.24 4.79 4.73
C LEU A 9 19.62 5.43 4.55
N LYS A 10 19.79 6.73 4.83
CA LYS A 10 21.11 7.37 4.87
C LYS A 10 22.04 6.72 5.89
N LYS A 11 21.52 6.44 7.09
CA LYS A 11 22.27 5.72 8.12
C LYS A 11 22.69 4.32 7.66
N SER A 12 21.75 3.53 7.14
CA SER A 12 22.04 2.19 6.63
C SER A 12 23.04 2.20 5.48
N LEU A 13 22.98 3.20 4.59
CA LEU A 13 23.92 3.35 3.49
C LEU A 13 25.35 3.58 4.01
N CYS A 14 25.53 4.46 5.00
CA CYS A 14 26.84 4.68 5.63
C CYS A 14 27.40 3.40 6.27
N GLU A 15 26.55 2.64 6.97
CA GLU A 15 26.94 1.37 7.60
C GLU A 15 27.38 0.34 6.56
N LEU A 16 26.65 0.20 5.45
CA LEU A 16 26.99 -0.72 4.36
C LEU A 16 28.29 -0.31 3.64
N GLN A 17 28.49 0.99 3.41
CA GLN A 17 29.72 1.51 2.83
C GLN A 17 30.94 1.22 3.71
N GLN A 18 30.79 1.30 5.04
CA GLN A 18 31.87 0.93 5.95
C GLN A 18 32.22 -0.55 5.85
N VAL A 19 31.22 -1.45 5.76
CA VAL A 19 31.44 -2.89 5.54
C VAL A 19 32.20 -3.15 4.23
N LEU A 20 31.89 -2.42 3.17
CA LEU A 20 32.60 -2.53 1.91
C LEU A 20 34.08 -2.08 2.03
N ILE A 21 34.34 -1.00 2.76
CA ILE A 21 35.70 -0.47 3.03
C ILE A 21 36.51 -1.45 3.88
N ASP A 22 35.91 -2.00 4.93
CA ASP A 22 36.56 -2.95 5.85
C ASP A 22 36.91 -4.28 5.15
N GLY A 23 36.21 -4.59 4.05
CA GLY A 23 36.45 -5.76 3.21
C GLY A 23 36.01 -7.09 3.85
N GLY A 24 36.34 -8.20 3.19
CA GLY A 24 36.04 -9.54 3.67
C GLY A 24 34.88 -10.24 2.94
N PRO A 25 34.40 -11.39 3.43
CA PRO A 25 33.52 -12.31 2.70
C PRO A 25 32.10 -11.76 2.45
N PHE A 26 31.78 -10.57 2.96
CA PHE A 26 30.48 -9.92 2.79
C PHE A 26 30.52 -8.72 1.84
N ALA A 27 31.68 -8.37 1.28
CA ALA A 27 31.85 -7.19 0.41
C ALA A 27 30.93 -7.22 -0.83
N ASP A 28 30.90 -8.33 -1.57
CA ASP A 28 30.05 -8.45 -2.77
C ASP A 28 28.54 -8.29 -2.44
N ARG A 29 28.12 -8.77 -1.27
CA ARG A 29 26.74 -8.60 -0.79
C ARG A 29 26.46 -7.17 -0.31
N ALA A 30 27.50 -6.47 0.16
CA ALA A 30 27.40 -5.08 0.56
C ALA A 30 27.19 -4.18 -0.66
N GLU A 31 27.85 -4.44 -1.80
CA GLU A 31 27.64 -3.68 -3.04
C GLU A 31 26.18 -3.74 -3.53
N GLU A 32 25.60 -4.94 -3.66
CA GLU A 32 24.19 -5.09 -4.07
C GLU A 32 23.22 -4.41 -3.08
N ALA A 33 23.52 -4.52 -1.78
CA ALA A 33 22.72 -3.88 -0.75
C ALA A 33 22.84 -2.34 -0.80
N ILE A 34 24.02 -1.80 -1.13
CA ILE A 34 24.27 -0.37 -1.33
C ILE A 34 23.44 0.14 -2.49
N ASP A 35 23.51 -0.51 -3.65
CA ASP A 35 22.78 -0.09 -4.85
C ASP A 35 21.27 -0.06 -4.60
N ARG A 36 20.74 -1.11 -3.96
CA ARG A 36 19.32 -1.17 -3.58
C ARG A 36 18.95 -0.06 -2.60
N THR A 37 19.79 0.20 -1.60
CA THR A 37 19.55 1.24 -0.59
C THR A 37 19.60 2.64 -1.22
N GLN A 38 20.54 2.88 -2.15
CA GLN A 38 20.65 4.14 -2.89
C GLN A 38 19.43 4.38 -3.79
N ALA A 39 19.00 3.37 -4.56
CA ALA A 39 17.83 3.48 -5.41
C ALA A 39 16.57 3.80 -4.59
N LYS A 40 16.41 3.12 -3.44
CA LYS A 40 15.30 3.37 -2.52
C LYS A 40 15.37 4.75 -1.87
N LEU A 41 16.57 5.18 -1.46
CA LEU A 41 16.78 6.50 -0.88
C LEU A 41 16.43 7.61 -1.90
N PHE A 42 16.88 7.47 -3.14
CA PHE A 42 16.55 8.41 -4.22
C PHE A 42 15.05 8.49 -4.45
N LEU A 43 14.37 7.34 -4.54
CA LEU A 43 12.92 7.29 -4.68
C LEU A 43 12.22 7.99 -3.50
N LEU A 44 12.65 7.70 -2.27
CA LEU A 44 12.03 8.27 -1.08
C LEU A 44 12.25 9.78 -0.99
N GLU A 45 13.45 10.28 -1.28
CA GLU A 45 13.73 11.72 -1.34
C GLU A 45 12.89 12.43 -2.41
N PHE A 46 12.74 11.81 -3.60
CA PHE A 46 11.88 12.32 -4.66
C PHE A 46 10.41 12.40 -4.24
N LEU A 47 9.90 11.37 -3.55
CA LEU A 47 8.51 11.31 -3.10
C LEU A 47 8.23 12.20 -1.88
N VAL A 48 9.20 12.38 -0.98
CA VAL A 48 9.11 13.35 0.13
C VAL A 48 8.90 14.76 -0.43
N GLY A 49 9.54 15.11 -1.54
CA GLY A 49 9.32 16.39 -2.23
C GLY A 49 7.90 16.59 -2.79
N GLN A 50 7.11 15.52 -2.89
CA GLN A 50 5.72 15.51 -3.35
C GLN A 50 4.73 15.13 -2.24
N LEU A 51 5.21 15.04 -0.99
CA LEU A 51 4.42 14.50 0.10
C LEU A 51 3.32 15.47 0.52
N GLU A 52 2.10 15.13 0.16
CA GLU A 52 0.89 15.81 0.59
C GLU A 52 -0.23 14.82 0.91
N VAL A 53 -1.25 15.28 1.62
CA VAL A 53 -2.46 14.50 1.86
C VAL A 53 -3.10 14.18 0.51
N GLY A 54 -3.40 12.90 0.28
CA GLY A 54 -3.95 12.40 -0.97
C GLY A 54 -2.90 11.88 -1.96
N LEU A 55 -1.59 11.97 -1.64
CA LEU A 55 -0.55 11.33 -2.44
C LEU A 55 -0.91 9.86 -2.66
N THR A 56 -1.10 9.50 -3.92
CA THR A 56 -1.48 8.16 -4.36
C THR A 56 -0.34 7.56 -5.17
N LEU A 57 0.10 6.38 -4.76
CA LEU A 57 1.21 5.67 -5.37
C LEU A 57 0.72 4.34 -5.95
N LYS A 58 1.17 4.03 -7.15
CA LYS A 58 1.00 2.75 -7.83
C LYS A 58 2.08 1.77 -7.40
N HIS A 59 1.67 0.51 -7.18
CA HIS A 59 2.58 -0.61 -6.94
C HIS A 59 3.33 -1.01 -8.23
N CYS A 60 4.63 -1.30 -8.13
CA CYS A 60 5.48 -1.58 -9.29
C CYS A 60 5.11 -2.86 -10.08
N MET A 61 4.54 -3.87 -9.40
CA MET A 61 4.22 -5.18 -10.01
C MET A 61 2.72 -5.55 -10.05
N ARG A 62 1.85 -4.75 -9.42
CA ARG A 62 0.46 -5.14 -9.17
C ARG A 62 -0.48 -4.05 -9.62
N ASP A 63 -1.70 -4.43 -9.99
CA ASP A 63 -2.80 -3.47 -10.16
C ASP A 63 -3.37 -3.02 -8.81
N ALA A 64 -2.49 -2.40 -8.02
CA ALA A 64 -2.73 -1.95 -6.67
C ALA A 64 -2.17 -0.54 -6.46
N TRP A 65 -2.79 0.20 -5.55
CA TRP A 65 -2.44 1.55 -5.18
C TRP A 65 -2.51 1.73 -3.66
N GLY A 66 -1.74 2.69 -3.15
CA GLY A 66 -1.82 3.17 -1.78
C GLY A 66 -1.99 4.69 -1.77
N ILE A 67 -2.94 5.18 -0.96
CA ILE A 67 -3.18 6.62 -0.77
C ILE A 67 -2.91 7.02 0.67
N ILE A 68 -2.17 8.11 0.90
CA ILE A 68 -1.87 8.66 2.23
C ILE A 68 -2.96 9.65 2.64
N LEU A 69 -3.52 9.47 3.83
CA LEU A 69 -4.64 10.26 4.36
C LEU A 69 -4.46 10.51 5.87
N PRO A 70 -5.04 11.57 6.43
CA PRO A 70 -5.25 11.65 7.87
C PRO A 70 -6.02 10.44 8.38
N ASP A 71 -5.65 9.94 9.56
CA ASP A 71 -6.37 8.83 10.16
C ASP A 71 -7.68 9.31 10.79
N ALA A 72 -8.80 8.84 10.24
CA ALA A 72 -10.13 9.20 10.71
C ALA A 72 -10.48 8.62 12.10
N SER A 73 -9.79 7.55 12.53
CA SER A 73 -10.00 6.89 13.82
C SER A 73 -9.03 7.37 14.90
N GLN A 74 -7.89 7.94 14.51
CA GLN A 74 -6.84 8.41 15.42
C GLN A 74 -6.43 9.85 15.04
N PRO A 75 -7.14 10.88 15.57
CA PRO A 75 -6.84 12.27 15.24
C PRO A 75 -5.36 12.65 15.48
N GLY A 76 -4.77 13.35 14.52
CA GLY A 76 -3.35 13.74 14.56
C GLY A 76 -2.38 12.70 14.01
N ARG A 77 -2.85 11.49 13.70
CA ARG A 77 -2.07 10.44 13.02
C ARG A 77 -2.40 10.37 11.54
N PHE A 78 -1.56 9.67 10.78
CA PHE A 78 -1.73 9.46 9.35
C PHE A 78 -1.88 7.97 9.06
N ARG A 79 -2.50 7.64 7.93
CA ARG A 79 -2.58 6.27 7.44
C ARG A 79 -2.32 6.24 5.95
N TRP A 80 -1.78 5.13 5.48
CA TRP A 80 -2.02 4.75 4.10
C TRP A 80 -3.24 3.82 4.02
N GLN A 81 -3.97 3.91 2.92
CA GLN A 81 -5.09 3.03 2.58
C GLN A 81 -4.79 2.40 1.21
N ALA A 82 -4.63 1.08 1.19
CA ALA A 82 -4.39 0.32 -0.03
C ALA A 82 -5.71 -0.10 -0.69
N PHE A 83 -5.69 -0.14 -2.01
CA PHE A 83 -6.81 -0.55 -2.85
C PHE A 83 -6.36 -1.17 -4.18
N GLN A 84 -7.27 -1.93 -4.78
CA GLN A 84 -7.15 -2.53 -6.11
C GLN A 84 -8.40 -2.19 -6.93
N ARG A 85 -8.54 -2.77 -8.12
CA ARG A 85 -9.69 -2.50 -8.99
C ARG A 85 -11.03 -2.89 -8.37
N ASP A 86 -11.03 -3.88 -7.48
CA ASP A 86 -12.20 -4.44 -6.82
C ASP A 86 -12.39 -3.93 -5.38
N GLY A 87 -11.63 -2.95 -4.92
CA GLY A 87 -11.90 -2.30 -3.63
C GLY A 87 -10.68 -2.15 -2.72
N PHE A 88 -10.96 -1.78 -1.47
CA PHE A 88 -9.94 -1.60 -0.44
C PHE A 88 -9.38 -2.94 0.07
N THR A 89 -8.05 -3.01 0.23
CA THR A 89 -7.34 -4.26 0.56
C THR A 89 -6.59 -4.22 1.88
N GLY A 90 -6.27 -3.03 2.40
CA GLY A 90 -5.55 -2.92 3.66
C GLY A 90 -5.29 -1.47 4.05
N ARG A 91 -4.88 -1.24 5.29
CA ARG A 91 -4.48 0.07 5.80
C ARG A 91 -3.50 -0.09 6.95
N ASN A 92 -2.71 0.94 7.21
CA ASN A 92 -1.88 1.01 8.40
C ASN A 92 -1.70 2.45 8.87
N THR A 93 -1.55 2.66 10.17
CA THR A 93 -1.54 3.98 10.83
C THR A 93 -0.18 4.28 11.45
N PHE A 94 0.32 5.49 11.23
CA PHE A 94 1.62 5.97 11.67
C PHE A 94 1.53 7.38 12.27
N ASP A 95 2.60 7.82 12.92
CA ASP A 95 2.64 9.11 13.60
C ASP A 95 2.96 10.25 12.62
N SER A 96 3.49 9.92 11.43
CA SER A 96 3.82 10.89 10.39
C SER A 96 3.46 10.41 8.98
N MET A 97 3.31 11.35 8.04
CA MET A 97 3.14 11.03 6.62
C MET A 97 4.39 10.39 6.01
N GLU A 98 5.58 10.77 6.47
CA GLU A 98 6.85 10.21 6.00
C GLU A 98 6.96 8.72 6.35
N GLU A 99 6.50 8.31 7.53
CA GLU A 99 6.43 6.89 7.89
C GLU A 99 5.40 6.13 7.04
N CYS A 100 4.26 6.75 6.71
CA CYS A 100 3.30 6.14 5.77
C CYS A 100 3.93 5.93 4.40
N LEU A 101 4.63 6.95 3.89
CA LEU A 101 5.33 6.91 2.61
C LEU A 101 6.42 5.83 2.62
N GLY A 102 7.21 5.77 3.69
CA GLY A 102 8.22 4.75 3.90
C GLY A 102 7.66 3.34 3.83
N ASP A 103 6.55 3.07 4.52
CA ASP A 103 5.93 1.75 4.57
C ASP A 103 5.36 1.34 3.20
N LEU A 104 4.79 2.30 2.47
CA LEU A 104 4.36 2.10 1.08
C LEU A 104 5.54 1.79 0.14
N VAL A 105 6.63 2.54 0.23
CA VAL A 105 7.84 2.27 -0.57
C VAL A 105 8.44 0.90 -0.21
N ASP A 106 8.40 0.51 1.05
CA ASP A 106 8.84 -0.80 1.54
C ASP A 106 8.03 -1.95 0.91
N ASP A 107 6.71 -1.74 0.70
CA ASP A 107 5.82 -2.71 0.02
C ASP A 107 5.78 -2.53 -1.51
N GLY A 108 6.66 -1.72 -2.11
CA GLY A 108 6.81 -1.60 -3.57
C GLY A 108 5.92 -0.58 -4.27
N TYR A 109 5.30 0.35 -3.52
CA TYR A 109 4.59 1.50 -4.09
C TYR A 109 5.55 2.67 -4.31
N GLY A 110 5.64 3.18 -5.54
CA GLY A 110 6.65 4.20 -5.86
C GLY A 110 6.35 5.12 -7.04
N ALA A 111 5.34 4.82 -7.86
CA ALA A 111 4.98 5.67 -8.99
C ALA A 111 3.76 6.55 -8.64
N PRO A 112 3.89 7.89 -8.60
CA PRO A 112 2.74 8.77 -8.40
C PRO A 112 1.65 8.53 -9.44
N ASP A 113 0.41 8.36 -8.96
CA ASP A 113 -0.77 8.15 -9.81
C ASP A 113 -2.00 8.86 -9.20
N PRO A 114 -2.03 10.21 -9.27
CA PRO A 114 -3.14 10.98 -8.74
C PRO A 114 -4.46 10.66 -9.46
N GLY A 115 -5.56 10.64 -8.70
CA GLY A 115 -6.90 10.31 -9.21
C GLY A 115 -7.13 8.83 -9.49
N ALA A 116 -6.18 7.93 -9.19
CA ALA A 116 -6.38 6.49 -9.39
C ALA A 116 -7.62 5.95 -8.67
N LEU A 117 -7.86 6.41 -7.44
CA LEU A 117 -9.04 6.02 -6.67
C LEU A 117 -10.33 6.42 -7.38
N ASP A 118 -10.44 7.65 -7.87
CA ASP A 118 -11.62 8.13 -8.59
C ASP A 118 -11.88 7.30 -9.85
N ARG A 119 -10.81 6.95 -10.58
CA ARG A 119 -10.92 6.13 -11.79
C ARG A 119 -11.42 4.71 -11.51
N VAL A 120 -10.96 4.07 -10.44
CA VAL A 120 -11.39 2.69 -10.12
C VAL A 120 -12.72 2.66 -9.39
N ALA A 121 -13.02 3.65 -8.55
CA ALA A 121 -14.20 3.68 -7.70
C ALA A 121 -15.52 3.81 -8.47
N ASP A 122 -15.49 4.34 -9.69
CA ASP A 122 -16.66 4.45 -10.56
C ASP A 122 -16.99 3.14 -11.32
N THR A 123 -16.17 2.10 -11.17
CA THR A 123 -16.36 0.85 -11.93
C THR A 123 -17.37 -0.10 -11.28
N VAL A 124 -18.01 -0.93 -12.11
CA VAL A 124 -18.88 -2.02 -11.64
C VAL A 124 -18.08 -3.06 -10.84
N GLU A 125 -16.83 -3.30 -11.23
CA GLU A 125 -15.90 -4.19 -10.55
C GLU A 125 -15.64 -3.73 -9.10
N TRP A 126 -15.36 -2.44 -8.92
CA TRP A 126 -15.20 -1.83 -7.60
C TRP A 126 -16.47 -1.93 -6.76
N ARG A 127 -17.63 -1.60 -7.34
CA ARG A 127 -18.90 -1.69 -6.61
C ARG A 127 -19.14 -3.10 -6.07
N ARG A 128 -18.95 -4.12 -6.91
CA ARG A 128 -19.07 -5.53 -6.50
C ARG A 128 -18.11 -5.85 -5.36
N GLY A 129 -16.83 -5.55 -5.53
CA GLY A 129 -15.84 -5.96 -4.54
C GLY A 129 -15.93 -5.16 -3.24
N MET A 130 -16.42 -3.92 -3.25
CA MET A 130 -16.76 -3.18 -2.04
C MET A 130 -17.89 -3.83 -1.23
N GLU A 131 -18.88 -4.44 -1.88
CA GLU A 131 -19.88 -5.26 -1.17
C GLU A 131 -19.23 -6.49 -0.52
N ILE A 132 -18.27 -7.13 -1.20
CA ILE A 132 -17.49 -8.25 -0.62
C ILE A 132 -16.65 -7.79 0.57
N VAL A 133 -16.00 -6.63 0.49
CA VAL A 133 -15.27 -6.03 1.62
C VAL A 133 -16.20 -5.82 2.81
N GLY A 134 -17.43 -5.36 2.58
CA GLY A 134 -18.46 -5.21 3.63
C GLY A 134 -18.84 -6.54 4.30
N LEU A 135 -18.94 -7.63 3.54
CA LEU A 135 -19.16 -8.98 4.10
C LEU A 135 -17.98 -9.43 4.97
N ILE A 136 -16.75 -9.25 4.48
CA ILE A 136 -15.53 -9.62 5.21
C ILE A 136 -15.47 -8.84 6.53
N GLN A 137 -15.74 -7.54 6.50
CA GLN A 137 -15.76 -6.70 7.70
C GLN A 137 -16.84 -7.13 8.69
N SER A 138 -18.05 -7.43 8.22
CA SER A 138 -19.15 -7.95 9.06
C SER A 138 -18.80 -9.28 9.71
N CYS A 139 -18.16 -10.19 8.97
CA CYS A 139 -17.70 -11.48 9.48
C CYS A 139 -16.59 -11.29 10.53
N ASN A 140 -15.60 -10.44 10.26
CA ASN A 140 -14.51 -10.14 11.20
C ASN A 140 -15.02 -9.47 12.48
N ALA A 141 -16.10 -8.68 12.39
CA ALA A 141 -16.75 -8.06 13.54
C ALA A 141 -17.68 -9.01 14.32
N GLY A 142 -17.85 -10.27 13.87
CA GLY A 142 -18.74 -11.25 14.50
C GLY A 142 -20.23 -10.98 14.26
N LEU A 143 -20.58 -10.06 13.36
CA LEU A 143 -21.96 -9.72 13.00
C LEU A 143 -22.57 -10.72 12.00
N LEU A 144 -21.72 -11.48 11.31
CA LEU A 144 -22.10 -12.47 10.31
C LEU A 144 -21.29 -13.74 10.53
N SER A 145 -21.92 -14.93 10.46
CA SER A 145 -21.17 -16.18 10.47
C SER A 145 -20.40 -16.35 9.16
N PHE A 146 -19.30 -17.11 9.20
CA PHE A 146 -18.53 -17.42 8.00
C PHE A 146 -19.41 -18.09 6.91
N GLU A 147 -20.28 -19.01 7.31
CA GLU A 147 -21.20 -19.71 6.39
C GLU A 147 -22.16 -18.72 5.71
N ASN A 148 -22.79 -17.83 6.47
CA ASN A 148 -23.69 -16.82 5.91
C ASN A 148 -22.94 -15.82 5.02
N ALA A 149 -21.70 -15.46 5.38
CA ALA A 149 -20.85 -14.60 4.56
C ALA A 149 -20.53 -15.25 3.21
N MET A 150 -20.24 -16.55 3.20
CA MET A 150 -19.99 -17.31 1.98
C MET A 150 -21.23 -17.41 1.10
N GLN A 151 -22.41 -17.66 1.68
CA GLN A 151 -23.66 -17.66 0.92
C GLN A 151 -23.93 -16.30 0.26
N GLN A 152 -23.88 -15.21 1.03
CA GLN A 152 -24.12 -13.86 0.52
C GLN A 152 -23.10 -13.45 -0.55
N ARG A 153 -21.85 -13.92 -0.43
CA ARG A 153 -20.81 -13.71 -1.45
C ARG A 153 -21.23 -14.30 -2.80
N GLU A 154 -21.74 -15.54 -2.81
CA GLU A 154 -22.20 -16.18 -4.04
C GLU A 154 -23.42 -15.46 -4.64
N GLU A 155 -24.34 -14.99 -3.80
CA GLU A 155 -25.50 -14.19 -4.24
C GLU A 155 -25.07 -12.87 -4.91
N ILE A 156 -24.06 -12.19 -4.36
CA ILE A 156 -23.47 -10.99 -4.97
C ILE A 156 -22.85 -11.34 -6.33
N TYR A 157 -22.01 -12.38 -6.41
CA TYR A 157 -21.40 -12.77 -7.67
C TYR A 157 -22.44 -13.12 -8.75
N ALA A 158 -23.47 -13.89 -8.39
CA ALA A 158 -24.55 -14.24 -9.30
C ALA A 158 -25.29 -13.00 -9.83
N ARG A 159 -25.58 -12.03 -8.96
CA ARG A 159 -26.27 -10.78 -9.34
C ARG A 159 -25.45 -9.96 -10.34
N TYR A 160 -24.16 -9.77 -10.09
CA TYR A 160 -23.30 -9.02 -11.02
C TYR A 160 -23.05 -9.78 -12.33
N GLN A 161 -22.97 -11.11 -12.30
CA GLN A 161 -22.86 -11.92 -13.51
C GLN A 161 -24.13 -11.86 -14.37
N ALA A 162 -25.31 -11.87 -13.76
CA ALA A 162 -26.58 -11.73 -14.46
C ALA A 162 -26.71 -10.33 -15.11
N ALA A 163 -26.36 -9.27 -14.38
CA ALA A 163 -26.37 -7.91 -14.91
C ALA A 163 -25.41 -7.74 -16.10
N ALA A 164 -24.22 -8.33 -16.03
CA ALA A 164 -23.24 -8.28 -17.13
C ALA A 164 -23.69 -9.02 -18.40
N LYS A 165 -24.55 -10.05 -18.28
CA LYS A 165 -25.13 -10.76 -19.43
C LYS A 165 -26.31 -10.04 -20.06
N ALA A 166 -26.93 -9.09 -19.35
CA ALA A 166 -28.11 -8.36 -19.79
C ALA A 166 -27.79 -7.00 -20.42
N ALA A 167 -26.54 -6.55 -20.33
CA ALA A 167 -26.01 -5.33 -20.95
C ALA A 167 -25.37 -5.63 -22.31
#